data_AF-A0A7G1IHZ8-F1
#
_entry.id   AF-A0A7G1IHZ8-F1
#
_cell.length_a   1.000
_cell.length_b   1.000
_cell.length_c   1.000
_cell.angle_alpha   90.00
_cell.angle_beta   90.00
_cell.angle_gamma   90.00
#
_symmetry.space_group_name_H-M   'P 1'
#
loop_
_entity.id
_entity.type
_entity.pdbx_description
1 polymer ?
#
loop_
_entity_poly.entity_id
_entity_poly.type
_entity_poly.pdbx_seq_one_letter_code
_entity_poly.pdbx_strand_id
1 'polypeptide(L)'
;MIDAFGRAHYVRYDESSATRLTEMAERVRDEFRGDLREIARRSDHDPSKAKRILKQFKGIGDTGADIFLREVQDVWTWARPYFDDRATATAKELGLPTDPAKLSVLAAGANARLAAALVRASLDDDVRRQVTD
;
A
#
# COMPACT_ATOMS: atom_id res chain seq x y z
N MET A 1 11.85 14.18 15.24
CA MET A 1 10.64 13.53 14.66
C MET A 1 9.36 14.04 15.32
N ILE A 2 9.34 14.20 16.65
CA ILE A 2 8.22 14.80 17.39
C ILE A 2 7.86 16.21 16.86
N ASP A 3 8.85 17.08 16.65
CA ASP A 3 8.60 18.41 16.06
C ASP A 3 8.01 18.38 14.64
N ALA A 4 8.30 17.35 13.86
CA ALA A 4 7.76 17.21 12.50
C ALA A 4 6.27 16.83 12.52
N PHE A 5 5.85 15.97 13.46
CA PHE A 5 4.45 15.62 13.67
C PHE A 5 3.64 16.76 14.28
N GLY A 6 4.24 17.54 15.20
CA GLY A 6 3.62 18.72 15.78
C GLY A 6 3.24 19.76 14.71
N ARG A 7 4.10 19.98 13.71
CA ARG A 7 3.81 20.88 12.59
C ARG A 7 2.73 20.38 11.63
N ALA A 8 2.55 19.08 11.51
CA ALA A 8 1.54 18.48 10.63
C ALA A 8 0.16 18.33 11.30
N HIS A 9 -0.06 18.92 12.48
CA HIS A 9 -1.29 18.80 13.28
C HIS A 9 -1.71 17.34 13.60
N TYR A 10 -0.76 16.39 13.59
CA TYR A 10 -0.98 15.00 14.01
C TYR A 10 -0.94 14.85 15.55
N VAL A 11 -1.56 15.77 16.28
CA VAL A 11 -1.46 15.89 17.76
C VAL A 11 -2.09 14.70 18.51
N ARG A 12 -2.87 13.86 17.82
CA ARG A 12 -3.51 12.64 18.38
C ARG A 12 -2.64 11.38 18.26
N TYR A 13 -1.52 11.43 17.54
CA TYR A 13 -0.53 10.36 17.46
C TYR A 13 0.63 10.70 18.42
N ASP A 14 0.59 10.08 19.58
CA ASP A 14 1.55 10.21 20.67
C ASP A 14 2.99 9.85 20.28
N GLU A 15 3.91 10.01 21.24
CA GLU A 15 5.31 9.59 21.17
C GLU A 15 5.49 8.20 20.54
N SER A 16 4.54 7.27 20.72
CA SER A 16 4.61 5.92 20.18
C SER A 16 4.67 5.88 18.65
N SER A 17 4.12 6.87 17.95
CA SER A 17 4.14 6.93 16.48
C SER A 17 5.46 7.44 15.95
N ALA A 18 6.05 8.44 16.61
CA ALA A 18 7.41 8.89 16.33
C ALA A 18 8.43 7.80 16.65
N THR A 19 8.23 7.06 17.75
CA THR A 19 9.08 5.90 18.07
C THR A 19 8.95 4.83 16.98
N ARG A 20 7.73 4.46 16.56
CA ARG A 20 7.53 3.46 15.48
C ARG A 20 8.21 3.85 14.18
N LEU A 21 8.06 5.09 13.73
CA LEU A 21 8.73 5.55 12.51
C LEU A 21 10.26 5.56 12.65
N THR A 22 10.78 5.89 13.82
CA THR A 22 12.23 5.84 14.09
C THR A 22 12.73 4.41 14.00
N GLU A 23 12.06 3.46 14.69
CA GLU A 23 12.38 2.04 14.65
C GLU A 23 12.30 1.47 13.23
N MET A 24 11.31 1.87 12.43
CA MET A 24 11.22 1.48 11.02
C MET A 24 12.42 2.00 10.21
N ALA A 25 12.77 3.27 10.36
CA ALA A 25 13.88 3.89 9.64
C ALA A 25 15.23 3.27 10.02
N GLU A 26 15.46 3.01 11.31
CA GLU A 26 16.64 2.29 11.81
C GLU A 26 16.72 0.89 11.21
N ARG A 27 15.60 0.16 11.16
CA ARG A 27 15.56 -1.14 10.51
C ARG A 27 15.91 -1.08 9.02
N VAL A 28 15.37 -0.11 8.28
CA VAL A 28 15.73 0.07 6.86
C VAL A 28 17.23 0.33 6.72
N ARG A 29 17.81 1.18 7.56
CA ARG A 29 19.25 1.48 7.55
C ARG A 29 20.09 0.25 7.88
N ASP A 30 19.77 -0.45 8.97
CA ASP A 30 20.65 -1.45 9.56
C ASP A 30 20.48 -2.83 8.90
N GLU A 31 19.23 -3.25 8.64
CA GLU A 31 18.96 -4.55 8.01
C GLU A 31 18.91 -4.48 6.49
N PHE A 32 18.38 -3.39 5.90
CA PHE A 32 18.21 -3.25 4.45
C PHE A 32 19.27 -2.32 3.83
N ARG A 33 20.29 -1.90 4.60
CA ARG A 33 21.39 -1.04 4.15
C ARG A 33 20.93 0.25 3.48
N GLY A 34 19.78 0.78 3.91
CA GLY A 34 19.16 1.96 3.32
C GLY A 34 18.43 1.73 1.99
N ASP A 35 18.32 0.49 1.51
CA ASP A 35 17.75 0.17 0.20
C ASP A 35 16.57 -0.80 0.30
N LEU A 36 15.34 -0.28 0.18
CA LEU A 36 14.13 -1.12 0.19
C LEU A 36 14.04 -2.10 -0.99
N ARG A 37 14.84 -1.95 -2.06
CA ARG A 37 14.92 -2.96 -3.14
C ARG A 37 15.50 -4.29 -2.65
N GLU A 38 16.14 -4.31 -1.47
CA GLU A 38 16.46 -5.55 -0.75
C GLU A 38 15.21 -6.40 -0.47
N ILE A 39 14.02 -5.79 -0.31
CA ILE A 39 12.75 -6.54 -0.18
C ILE A 39 12.54 -7.38 -1.43
N ALA A 40 12.69 -6.82 -2.63
CA ALA A 40 12.53 -7.53 -3.89
C ALA A 40 13.49 -8.73 -4.01
N ARG A 41 14.75 -8.52 -3.58
CA ARG A 41 15.76 -9.59 -3.57
C ARG A 41 15.44 -10.68 -2.56
N ARG A 42 15.08 -10.33 -1.33
CA ARG A 42 14.73 -11.29 -0.27
C ARG A 42 13.40 -12.01 -0.52
N SER A 43 12.52 -11.40 -1.30
CA SER A 43 11.24 -11.99 -1.66
C SER A 43 11.30 -12.80 -2.95
N ASP A 44 12.45 -12.93 -3.62
CA ASP A 44 12.53 -13.52 -4.96
C ASP A 44 11.49 -12.94 -5.94
N HIS A 45 11.17 -11.65 -5.81
CA HIS A 45 10.10 -10.98 -6.56
C HIS A 45 8.70 -11.62 -6.40
N ASP A 46 8.44 -12.32 -5.29
CA ASP A 46 7.11 -12.85 -4.94
C ASP A 46 6.36 -11.85 -4.02
N PRO A 47 5.18 -11.34 -4.44
CA PRO A 47 4.42 -10.38 -3.65
C PRO A 47 3.97 -10.88 -2.27
N SER A 48 3.69 -12.19 -2.14
CA SER A 48 3.31 -12.80 -0.86
C SER A 48 4.50 -12.89 0.09
N LYS A 49 5.70 -13.21 -0.41
CA LYS A 49 6.95 -13.14 0.37
C LYS A 49 7.25 -11.69 0.75
N ALA A 50 7.09 -10.74 -0.17
CA ALA A 50 7.28 -9.31 0.10
C ALA A 50 6.31 -8.81 1.19
N LYS A 51 5.03 -9.20 1.13
CA LYS A 51 4.04 -8.92 2.19
C LYS A 51 4.51 -9.44 3.54
N ARG A 52 5.01 -10.67 3.61
CA ARG A 52 5.56 -11.25 4.85
C ARG A 52 6.74 -10.46 5.40
N ILE A 53 7.67 -10.00 4.54
CA ILE A 53 8.82 -9.18 4.96
C ILE A 53 8.34 -7.82 5.47
N LEU A 54 7.43 -7.16 4.76
CA LEU A 54 6.86 -5.87 5.14
C LEU A 54 6.18 -5.94 6.51
N LYS A 55 5.46 -7.03 6.80
CA LYS A 55 4.81 -7.27 8.10
C LYS A 55 5.79 -7.46 9.26
N GLN A 56 7.07 -7.64 9.00
CA GLN A 56 8.07 -7.69 10.07
C GLN A 56 8.35 -6.28 10.63
N PHE A 57 8.14 -5.21 9.85
CA PHE A 57 8.29 -3.85 10.34
C PHE A 57 7.26 -3.56 11.42
N LYS A 58 7.71 -3.12 12.60
CA LYS A 58 6.85 -2.90 13.76
C LYS A 58 5.79 -1.85 13.44
N GLY A 59 4.51 -2.22 13.54
CA GLY A 59 3.39 -1.34 13.19
C GLY A 59 2.87 -1.51 11.76
N ILE A 60 3.47 -2.39 10.95
CA ILE A 60 2.93 -2.78 9.64
C ILE A 60 2.18 -4.11 9.79
N GLY A 61 0.85 -4.04 9.80
CA GLY A 61 -0.04 -5.20 9.69
C GLY A 61 -0.38 -5.53 8.23
N ASP A 62 -1.34 -6.44 8.02
CA ASP A 62 -1.79 -6.81 6.67
C ASP A 62 -2.21 -5.60 5.84
N THR A 63 -3.02 -4.71 6.40
CA THR A 63 -3.44 -3.47 5.74
C THR A 63 -2.27 -2.59 5.33
N GLY A 64 -1.26 -2.43 6.19
CA GLY A 64 -0.09 -1.60 5.89
C GLY A 64 0.76 -2.19 4.77
N ALA A 65 0.94 -3.51 4.76
CA ALA A 65 1.66 -4.20 3.72
C ALA A 65 0.89 -4.19 2.39
N ASP A 66 -0.44 -4.33 2.42
CA ASP A 66 -1.30 -4.21 1.25
C ASP A 66 -1.25 -2.80 0.65
N ILE A 67 -1.30 -1.77 1.48
CA ILE A 67 -1.10 -0.38 1.04
C ILE A 67 0.26 -0.24 0.36
N PHE A 68 1.35 -0.69 0.98
CA PHE A 68 2.67 -0.57 0.38
C PHE A 68 2.75 -1.25 -0.99
N LEU A 69 2.32 -2.51 -1.09
CA LEU A 69 2.37 -3.27 -2.35
C LEU A 69 1.47 -2.66 -3.42
N ARG A 70 0.29 -2.16 -3.04
CA ARG A 70 -0.64 -1.47 -3.94
C ARG A 70 -0.02 -0.20 -4.51
N GLU A 71 0.63 0.63 -3.70
CA GLU A 71 1.20 1.91 -4.17
C GLU A 71 2.52 1.69 -4.95
N VAL A 72 3.35 0.72 -4.56
CA VAL A 72 4.69 0.52 -5.15
C VAL A 72 4.65 -0.21 -6.49
N GLN A 73 3.58 -0.94 -6.83
CA GLN A 73 3.55 -1.84 -7.98
C GLN A 73 3.78 -1.16 -9.34
N ASP A 74 3.60 0.16 -9.44
CA ASP A 74 3.93 0.89 -10.68
C ASP A 74 5.43 1.23 -10.81
N VAL A 75 6.16 1.20 -9.70
CA VAL A 75 7.63 1.30 -9.65
C VAL A 75 8.26 -0.10 -9.64
N TRP A 76 7.67 -1.03 -8.89
CA TRP A 76 8.07 -2.43 -8.78
C TRP A 76 7.11 -3.29 -9.59
N THR A 77 7.28 -3.29 -10.91
CA THR A 77 6.34 -3.94 -11.83
C THR A 77 6.20 -5.44 -11.63
N TRP A 78 7.18 -6.09 -10.98
CA TRP A 78 7.09 -7.49 -10.56
C TRP A 78 6.03 -7.74 -9.49
N ALA A 79 5.61 -6.71 -8.75
CA ALA A 79 4.52 -6.81 -7.79
C ALA A 79 3.13 -6.77 -8.45
N ARG A 80 3.06 -6.45 -9.74
CA ARG A 80 1.79 -6.40 -10.48
C ARG A 80 1.29 -7.81 -10.82
N PRO A 81 -0.04 -7.99 -10.91
CA PRO A 81 -1.06 -7.04 -10.45
C PRO A 81 -1.31 -7.19 -8.94
N TYR A 82 -1.37 -6.08 -8.21
CA TYR A 82 -1.70 -6.05 -6.78
C TYR A 82 -2.99 -5.27 -6.54
N PHE A 83 -4.10 -6.01 -6.43
CA PHE A 83 -5.40 -5.51 -6.01
C PHE A 83 -5.78 -6.25 -4.73
N ASP A 84 -5.70 -5.56 -3.60
CA ASP A 84 -6.07 -6.11 -2.29
C ASP A 84 -7.58 -6.38 -2.19
N ASP A 85 -8.00 -7.07 -1.13
CA ASP A 85 -9.41 -7.43 -0.90
C ASP A 85 -10.33 -6.20 -0.91
N ARG A 86 -9.82 -5.06 -0.44
CA ARG A 86 -10.57 -3.81 -0.42
C ARG A 86 -10.77 -3.26 -1.83
N ALA A 87 -9.72 -3.21 -2.64
CA ALA A 87 -9.82 -2.76 -4.04
C ALA A 87 -10.73 -3.67 -4.85
N THR A 88 -10.61 -4.99 -4.69
CA THR A 88 -11.46 -5.97 -5.43
C THR A 88 -12.92 -5.96 -4.95
N ALA A 89 -13.18 -5.72 -3.66
CA ALA A 89 -14.54 -5.53 -3.15
C ALA A 89 -15.21 -4.30 -3.78
N THR A 90 -14.52 -3.15 -3.84
CA THR A 90 -15.08 -1.95 -4.49
C THR A 90 -15.19 -2.12 -6.00
N ALA A 91 -14.28 -2.84 -6.66
CA ALA A 91 -14.45 -3.19 -8.06
C ALA A 91 -15.78 -3.93 -8.29
N LYS A 92 -16.12 -4.89 -7.43
CA LYS A 92 -17.40 -5.62 -7.48
C LYS A 92 -18.61 -4.68 -7.33
N GLU A 93 -18.56 -3.77 -6.36
CA GLU A 93 -19.63 -2.78 -6.12
C GLU A 93 -19.86 -1.88 -7.33
N LEU A 94 -18.80 -1.54 -8.07
CA LEU A 94 -18.84 -0.72 -9.27
C LEU A 94 -19.10 -1.52 -10.56
N GLY A 95 -19.42 -2.81 -10.47
CA GLY A 95 -19.67 -3.66 -11.64
C GLY A 95 -18.42 -4.01 -12.47
N LEU A 96 -17.22 -3.75 -11.93
CA LEU A 96 -15.95 -4.10 -12.54
C LEU A 96 -15.56 -5.57 -12.25
N PRO A 97 -14.67 -6.17 -13.06
CA PRO A 97 -14.12 -7.49 -12.76
C PRO A 97 -13.43 -7.54 -11.40
N THR A 98 -13.54 -8.65 -10.68
CA THR A 98 -12.86 -8.86 -9.39
C THR A 98 -11.52 -9.60 -9.53
N ASP A 99 -11.23 -10.14 -10.70
CA ASP A 99 -9.97 -10.80 -11.03
C ASP A 99 -8.85 -9.74 -11.19
N PRO A 100 -7.78 -9.78 -10.38
CA PRO A 100 -6.66 -8.84 -10.49
C PRO A 100 -6.04 -8.76 -11.90
N ALA A 101 -6.00 -9.87 -12.64
CA ALA A 101 -5.48 -9.87 -14.01
C ALA A 101 -6.37 -9.08 -14.96
N LYS A 102 -7.71 -9.19 -14.81
CA LYS A 102 -8.66 -8.42 -15.62
C LYS A 102 -8.63 -6.93 -15.27
N LEU A 103 -8.52 -6.61 -13.98
CA LEU A 103 -8.33 -5.23 -13.52
C LEU A 103 -7.03 -4.63 -14.07
N SER A 104 -5.97 -5.43 -14.15
CA SER A 104 -4.70 -4.97 -14.74
C SER A 104 -4.80 -4.61 -16.22
N VAL A 105 -5.65 -5.31 -16.98
CA VAL A 105 -5.92 -4.97 -18.38
C VAL A 105 -6.63 -3.61 -18.45
N LEU A 106 -7.64 -3.38 -17.62
CA LEU A 106 -8.35 -2.10 -17.54
C LEU A 106 -7.44 -0.95 -17.10
N ALA A 107 -6.51 -1.23 -16.20
CA ALA A 107 -5.56 -0.24 -15.72
C ALA A 107 -4.57 0.24 -16.80
N ALA A 108 -4.39 -0.50 -17.90
CA ALA A 108 -3.47 -0.17 -18.99
C ALA A 108 -2.06 0.23 -18.50
N GLY A 109 -1.54 -0.47 -17.49
CA GLY A 109 -0.24 -0.21 -16.88
C GLY A 109 -0.23 0.81 -15.74
N ALA A 110 -1.37 1.42 -15.40
CA ALA A 110 -1.56 2.30 -14.23
C ALA A 110 -2.24 1.56 -13.06
N ASN A 111 -1.69 0.40 -12.68
CA ASN A 111 -2.31 -0.51 -11.71
C ASN A 111 -2.43 0.13 -10.32
N ALA A 112 -1.38 0.79 -9.85
CA ALA A 112 -1.40 1.46 -8.55
C ALA A 112 -2.48 2.55 -8.53
N ARG A 113 -2.59 3.32 -9.62
CA ARG A 113 -3.63 4.37 -9.77
C ARG A 113 -5.03 3.79 -9.72
N LEU A 114 -5.32 2.72 -10.46
CA LEU A 114 -6.64 2.08 -10.45
C LEU A 114 -6.97 1.51 -9.07
N ALA A 115 -6.05 0.75 -8.47
CA ALA A 115 -6.26 0.16 -7.16
C ALA A 115 -6.50 1.24 -6.07
N ALA A 116 -5.73 2.33 -6.10
CA ALA A 116 -5.93 3.46 -5.19
C ALA A 116 -7.27 4.18 -5.43
N ALA A 117 -7.71 4.32 -6.68
CA ALA A 117 -9.02 4.90 -7.01
C ALA A 117 -10.17 4.05 -6.46
N LEU A 118 -10.11 2.72 -6.60
CA LEU A 118 -11.08 1.80 -6.02
C LEU A 118 -11.14 1.93 -4.49
N VAL A 119 -9.98 1.97 -3.82
CA VAL A 119 -9.95 2.16 -2.36
C VAL A 119 -10.53 3.53 -1.95
N ARG A 120 -10.26 4.60 -2.69
CA ARG A 120 -10.83 5.94 -2.41
C ARG A 120 -12.34 5.98 -2.61
N ALA A 121 -12.84 5.39 -3.70
CA ALA A 121 -14.28 5.25 -3.92
C ALA A 121 -14.97 4.44 -2.81
N SER A 122 -14.25 3.52 -2.15
CA SER A 122 -14.79 2.79 -0.99
C SER A 122 -15.02 3.68 0.25
N LEU A 123 -14.25 4.77 0.38
CA LEU A 123 -14.17 5.63 1.57
C LEU A 123 -15.02 6.90 1.45
N ASP A 124 -15.40 7.28 0.23
CA ASP A 124 -15.98 8.58 -0.07
C ASP A 124 -17.27 8.39 -0.87
N ASP A 125 -18.41 8.70 -0.24
CA ASP A 125 -19.74 8.57 -0.83
C ASP A 125 -20.00 9.55 -1.98
N ASP A 126 -19.29 10.67 -2.03
CA ASP A 126 -19.39 11.64 -3.11
C ASP A 126 -18.62 11.13 -4.33
N VAL A 127 -17.40 10.64 -4.11
CA VAL A 127 -16.63 9.96 -5.16
C VAL A 127 -17.42 8.76 -5.67
N ARG A 128 -17.97 7.92 -4.78
CA ARG A 128 -18.76 6.75 -5.17
C ARG A 128 -19.91 7.12 -6.10
N ARG A 129 -20.70 8.16 -5.78
CA ARG A 129 -21.79 8.64 -6.63
C ARG A 129 -21.31 9.08 -8.01
N GLN A 130 -20.20 9.82 -8.09
CA GLN A 130 -19.64 10.31 -9.36
C GLN A 130 -19.17 9.20 -10.32
N VAL A 131 -18.85 8.00 -9.83
CA VAL A 131 -18.42 6.87 -10.67
C VAL A 131 -19.53 5.85 -10.97
N THR A 132 -20.68 5.94 -10.30
CA THR A 132 -21.82 5.04 -10.53
C THR A 132 -22.91 5.65 -11.41
N ASP A 133 -22.93 6.97 -11.59
CA ASP A 133 -23.83 7.71 -12.49
C ASP A 133 -23.25 7.83 -13.91
#